data_AF-A0A847WEW4-F1
#
_entry.id   AF-A0A847WEW4-F1
#
_cell.length_a   1.000
_cell.length_b   1.000
_cell.length_c   1.000
_cell.angle_alpha   90.00
_cell.angle_beta   90.00
_cell.angle_gamma   90.00
#
_symmetry.space_group_name_H-M   'P 1'
#
loop_
_entity.id
_entity.type
_entity.pdbx_description
1 polymer ?
#
loop_
_entity_poly.entity_id
_entity_poly.type
_entity_poly.pdbx_seq_one_letter_code
_entity_poly.pdbx_strand_id
1 'polypeptide(L)'
;VWSTQFPTKMEWGFCKIVEDPENSYKEYISQAPVLFVGAKGAEASEKTLEVLKAFNSDKAIGDLYAGSHAIPYTDKITQAVTEKPSVKNWEEVADISNALAYPAVPTGQIKIEGEDLRGVVLQILSGVVSAEKGFTELDEKMNASLKKMVEQGFEIEPYIHPDLDTSVK
;
A
#
# COMPACT_ATOMS: atom_id res chain seq x y z
N VAL A 1 14.76 9.74 -9.18
CA VAL A 1 15.50 9.96 -7.92
C VAL A 1 16.80 9.15 -7.91
N TRP A 2 16.79 7.82 -7.96
CA TRP A 2 18.03 7.03 -7.90
C TRP A 2 18.94 7.13 -9.15
N SER A 3 18.40 7.34 -10.35
CA SER A 3 19.21 7.52 -11.57
C SER A 3 19.78 8.93 -11.77
N THR A 4 19.12 9.95 -11.20
CA THR A 4 19.44 11.37 -11.41
C THR A 4 20.01 12.07 -10.19
N GLN A 5 19.63 11.67 -8.98
CA GLN A 5 20.01 12.33 -7.72
C GLN A 5 21.19 11.62 -7.03
N PHE A 6 21.39 10.33 -7.28
CA PHE A 6 22.51 9.53 -6.75
C PHE A 6 23.04 8.54 -7.81
N PRO A 7 23.84 8.97 -8.80
CA PRO A 7 24.27 8.10 -9.89
C PRO A 7 25.11 6.92 -9.36
N THR A 8 24.52 5.74 -9.37
CA THR A 8 25.18 4.49 -8.98
C THR A 8 26.16 4.05 -10.06
N LYS A 9 27.43 3.83 -9.70
CA LYS A 9 28.50 3.40 -10.61
C LYS A 9 28.63 1.88 -10.76
N MET A 10 27.99 1.12 -9.88
CA MET A 10 27.98 -0.34 -9.94
C MET A 10 26.78 -0.84 -10.75
N GLU A 11 26.92 -2.02 -11.34
CA GLU A 11 25.75 -2.75 -11.84
C GLU A 11 24.83 -3.09 -10.67
N TRP A 12 23.55 -2.81 -10.84
CA TRP A 12 22.51 -3.03 -9.84
C TRP A 12 21.24 -3.52 -10.53
N GLY A 13 20.44 -4.28 -9.79
CA GLY A 13 19.15 -4.81 -10.21
C GLY A 13 18.20 -4.87 -9.01
N PHE A 14 16.94 -5.19 -9.29
CA PHE A 14 15.96 -5.52 -8.25
C PHE A 14 15.84 -7.03 -8.12
N CYS A 15 15.69 -7.52 -6.89
CA CYS A 15 15.38 -8.91 -6.61
C CYS A 15 14.13 -8.97 -5.73
N LYS A 16 13.25 -9.93 -6.00
CA LYS A 16 12.17 -10.26 -5.07
C LYS A 16 12.76 -10.92 -3.83
N ILE A 17 12.16 -10.69 -2.68
CA ILE A 17 12.59 -11.33 -1.43
C ILE A 17 12.19 -12.80 -1.52
N VAL A 18 13.17 -13.69 -1.71
CA VAL A 18 12.96 -15.15 -1.74
C VAL A 18 13.77 -15.75 -0.60
N GLU A 19 13.11 -16.01 0.54
CA GLU A 19 13.70 -16.88 1.57
C GLU A 19 13.44 -18.35 1.24
N ASP A 20 12.32 -18.65 0.57
CA ASP A 20 11.95 -19.98 0.08
C ASP A 20 11.27 -19.89 -1.30
N PRO A 21 11.90 -20.38 -2.39
CA PRO A 21 11.30 -20.42 -3.73
C PRO A 21 10.02 -21.24 -3.83
N GLU A 22 9.82 -22.22 -2.92
CA GLU A 22 8.62 -23.05 -2.86
C GLU A 22 7.50 -22.36 -2.07
N ASN A 23 7.84 -21.36 -1.24
CA ASN A 23 6.90 -20.58 -0.42
C ASN A 23 7.15 -19.08 -0.56
N SER A 24 7.03 -18.56 -1.80
CA SER A 24 7.14 -17.12 -2.04
C SER A 24 6.06 -16.36 -1.25
N TYR A 25 6.48 -15.53 -0.30
CA TYR A 25 5.56 -14.63 0.40
C TYR A 25 4.91 -13.66 -0.60
N LYS A 26 3.64 -13.33 -0.37
CA LYS A 26 2.99 -12.25 -1.10
C LYS A 26 3.52 -10.92 -0.61
N GLU A 27 3.84 -10.03 -1.53
CA GLU A 27 4.23 -8.66 -1.21
C GLU A 27 2.99 -7.84 -0.85
N TYR A 28 3.13 -6.88 0.06
CA TYR A 28 2.06 -5.93 0.35
C TYR A 28 2.32 -4.64 -0.42
N ILE A 29 1.37 -4.24 -1.26
CA ILE A 29 1.38 -2.91 -1.86
C ILE A 29 0.35 -2.03 -1.17
N SER A 30 0.76 -0.81 -0.83
CA SER A 30 -0.17 0.26 -0.50
C SER A 30 -0.47 1.04 -1.78
N GLN A 31 -1.75 1.29 -2.02
CA GLN A 31 -2.11 2.30 -3.00
C GLN A 31 -1.71 3.65 -2.43
N ALA A 32 -0.81 4.36 -3.11
CA ALA A 32 -0.42 5.70 -2.71
C ALA A 32 -1.50 6.69 -3.18
N PRO A 33 -2.32 7.26 -2.28
CA PRO A 33 -3.20 8.35 -2.66
C PRO A 33 -2.34 9.54 -3.11
N VAL A 34 -2.40 9.86 -4.41
CA VAL A 34 -1.63 10.97 -5.00
C VAL A 34 -2.24 12.32 -4.59
N LEU A 35 -3.55 12.36 -4.36
CA LEU A 35 -4.30 13.57 -4.03
C LEU A 35 -5.27 13.35 -2.87
N PHE A 36 -5.33 14.33 -1.98
CA PHE A 36 -6.29 14.40 -0.88
C PHE A 36 -7.13 15.67 -1.01
N VAL A 37 -8.39 15.59 -0.62
CA VAL A 37 -9.30 16.76 -0.60
C VAL A 37 -9.20 17.45 0.74
N GLY A 38 -8.61 18.64 0.76
CA GLY A 38 -8.65 19.52 1.94
C GLY A 38 -10.01 20.19 2.13
N ALA A 39 -10.24 20.79 3.31
CA ALA A 39 -11.51 21.41 3.68
C ALA A 39 -12.05 22.40 2.61
N LYS A 40 -11.20 23.28 2.08
CA LYS A 40 -11.58 24.22 1.01
C LYS A 40 -11.94 23.53 -0.31
N GLY A 41 -11.31 22.39 -0.61
CA GLY A 41 -11.64 21.61 -1.80
C GLY A 41 -13.03 20.99 -1.71
N ALA A 42 -13.47 20.64 -0.49
CA ALA A 42 -14.81 20.12 -0.26
C ALA A 42 -15.91 21.18 -0.52
N GLU A 43 -15.63 22.45 -0.29
CA GLU A 43 -16.53 23.57 -0.62
C GLU A 43 -16.77 23.71 -2.13
N ALA A 44 -15.85 23.20 -2.97
CA ALA A 44 -15.95 23.18 -4.42
C ALA A 44 -16.02 21.73 -4.95
N SER A 45 -16.85 20.91 -4.31
CA SER A 45 -16.91 19.45 -4.49
C SER A 45 -16.94 18.97 -5.94
N GLU A 46 -17.77 19.56 -6.79
CA GLU A 46 -17.88 19.17 -8.22
C GLU A 46 -16.56 19.39 -8.97
N LYS A 47 -15.95 20.57 -8.81
CA LYS A 47 -14.68 20.89 -9.49
C LYS A 47 -13.53 20.04 -8.96
N THR A 48 -13.51 19.81 -7.65
CA THR A 48 -12.53 18.93 -7.01
C THR A 48 -12.67 17.49 -7.53
N LEU A 49 -13.90 17.01 -7.69
CA LEU A 49 -14.16 15.66 -8.24
C LEU A 49 -13.65 15.52 -9.68
N GLU A 50 -13.83 16.53 -10.53
CA GLU A 50 -13.31 16.50 -11.90
C GLU A 50 -11.77 16.43 -11.94
N VAL A 51 -11.08 17.15 -11.05
CA VAL A 51 -9.62 17.03 -10.90
C VAL A 51 -9.22 15.62 -10.44
N LEU A 52 -9.92 15.07 -9.43
CA LEU A 52 -9.66 13.71 -8.97
C LEU A 52 -9.84 12.68 -10.08
N LYS A 53 -10.92 12.77 -10.87
CA LYS A 53 -11.15 11.89 -12.03
C LYS A 53 -10.04 12.00 -13.06
N ALA A 54 -9.59 13.22 -13.38
CA ALA A 54 -8.53 13.43 -14.35
C ALA A 54 -7.22 12.75 -13.91
N PHE A 55 -6.81 12.94 -12.65
CA PHE A 55 -5.56 12.37 -12.11
C PHE A 55 -5.62 10.85 -11.88
N ASN A 56 -6.80 10.29 -11.64
CA ASN A 56 -7.01 8.85 -11.47
C ASN A 56 -7.45 8.15 -12.77
N SER A 57 -7.42 8.84 -13.92
CA SER A 57 -7.75 8.20 -15.19
C SER A 57 -6.64 7.25 -15.65
N ASP A 58 -7.01 6.16 -16.32
CA ASP A 58 -6.05 5.20 -16.90
C ASP A 58 -4.99 5.89 -17.76
N LYS A 59 -5.38 6.94 -18.49
CA LYS A 59 -4.45 7.76 -19.28
C LYS A 59 -3.43 8.47 -18.40
N ALA A 60 -3.87 9.20 -17.37
CA ALA A 60 -2.95 9.94 -16.51
C ALA A 60 -1.98 9.01 -15.78
N ILE A 61 -2.48 7.86 -15.31
CA ILE A 61 -1.66 6.83 -14.66
C ILE A 61 -0.69 6.19 -15.67
N GLY A 62 -1.14 5.91 -16.89
CA GLY A 62 -0.30 5.39 -17.97
C GLY A 62 0.82 6.36 -18.37
N ASP A 63 0.52 7.66 -18.49
CA ASP A 63 1.52 8.70 -18.77
C ASP A 63 2.57 8.79 -17.62
N LEU A 64 2.13 8.68 -16.36
CA LEU A 64 3.04 8.64 -15.21
C LEU A 64 3.89 7.36 -15.19
N TYR A 65 3.32 6.22 -15.57
CA TYR A 65 4.06 4.97 -15.70
C TYR A 65 5.13 5.05 -16.80
N ALA A 66 4.79 5.57 -17.98
CA ALA A 66 5.74 5.82 -19.06
C ALA A 66 6.90 6.72 -18.60
N GLY A 67 6.60 7.74 -17.80
CA GLY A 67 7.57 8.61 -17.14
C GLY A 67 8.34 7.99 -15.97
N SER A 68 8.08 6.73 -15.61
CA SER A 68 8.68 6.05 -14.44
C SER A 68 8.38 6.77 -13.10
N HIS A 69 7.14 7.25 -12.95
CA HIS A 69 6.67 8.04 -11.79
C HIS A 69 5.54 7.38 -11.00
N ALA A 70 4.83 6.39 -11.58
CA ALA A 70 3.77 5.66 -10.89
C ALA A 70 3.77 4.18 -11.31
N ILE A 71 3.44 3.31 -10.36
CA ILE A 71 3.18 1.89 -10.60
C ILE A 71 1.65 1.74 -10.72
N PRO A 72 1.11 1.37 -11.90
CA PRO A 72 -0.33 1.19 -12.07
C PRO A 72 -0.86 0.05 -11.21
N TYR A 73 -2.13 0.11 -10.80
CA TYR A 73 -2.76 -0.92 -9.98
C TYR A 73 -3.31 -2.11 -10.80
N THR A 74 -3.15 -2.10 -12.12
CA THR A 74 -3.58 -3.18 -13.02
C THR A 74 -2.73 -3.23 -14.30
N ASP A 75 -2.54 -4.42 -14.83
CA ASP A 75 -1.78 -4.67 -16.05
C ASP A 75 -2.45 -4.08 -17.31
N LYS A 76 -3.76 -3.81 -17.27
CA LYS A 76 -4.45 -3.17 -18.41
C LYS A 76 -3.86 -1.81 -18.75
N ILE A 77 -3.45 -1.04 -17.74
CA ILE A 77 -2.88 0.29 -17.93
C ILE A 77 -1.48 0.14 -18.55
N THR A 78 -0.64 -0.76 -18.02
CA THR A 78 0.72 -0.96 -18.55
C THR A 78 0.70 -1.48 -19.99
N GLN A 79 -0.26 -2.35 -20.35
CA GLN A 79 -0.46 -2.87 -21.71
C GLN A 79 -0.95 -1.79 -22.71
N ALA A 80 -1.67 -0.77 -22.25
CA ALA A 80 -2.20 0.30 -23.09
C ALA A 80 -1.19 1.41 -23.38
N VAL A 81 -0.08 1.48 -22.62
CA VAL A 81 0.97 2.47 -22.81
C VAL A 81 1.85 2.11 -24.00
N THR A 82 2.00 3.03 -24.95
CA THR A 82 2.84 2.84 -26.14
C THR A 82 4.31 3.18 -25.91
N GLU A 83 4.60 4.07 -24.97
CA GLU A 83 5.96 4.50 -24.63
C GLU A 83 6.47 3.72 -23.42
N LYS A 84 7.50 2.90 -23.64
CA LYS A 84 8.08 2.12 -22.56
C LYS A 84 8.86 3.01 -21.56
N PRO A 85 8.84 2.67 -20.26
CA PRO A 85 9.63 3.35 -19.25
C PRO A 85 11.13 3.40 -19.62
N SER A 86 11.75 4.58 -19.42
CA SER A 86 13.15 4.82 -19.78
C SER A 86 14.15 4.57 -18.63
N VAL A 87 13.65 4.41 -17.40
CA VAL A 87 14.48 4.17 -16.21
C VAL A 87 14.97 2.71 -16.19
N LYS A 88 16.27 2.52 -15.99
CA LYS A 88 16.90 1.21 -15.84
C LYS A 88 16.20 0.39 -14.73
N ASN A 89 15.92 -0.87 -15.02
CA ASN A 89 15.27 -1.85 -14.14
C ASN A 89 13.83 -1.48 -13.69
N TRP A 90 13.15 -0.57 -14.41
CA TRP A 90 11.82 -0.13 -14.00
C TRP A 90 10.74 -1.21 -14.15
N GLU A 91 10.83 -2.05 -15.19
CA GLU A 91 9.88 -3.14 -15.39
C GLU A 91 9.90 -4.10 -14.18
N GLU A 92 11.08 -4.39 -13.61
CA GLU A 92 11.22 -5.22 -12.40
C GLU A 92 10.70 -4.53 -11.13
N VAL A 93 10.82 -3.20 -11.04
CA VAL A 93 10.26 -2.41 -9.91
C VAL A 93 8.74 -2.37 -9.95
N ALA A 94 8.18 -2.23 -11.15
CA ALA A 94 6.76 -2.09 -11.36
C ALA A 94 6.02 -3.44 -11.41
N ASP A 95 6.74 -4.57 -11.32
CA ASP A 95 6.15 -5.91 -11.29
C ASP A 95 5.46 -6.18 -9.95
N ILE A 96 4.14 -5.99 -9.96
CA ILE A 96 3.24 -6.23 -8.84
C ILE A 96 2.47 -7.56 -8.94
N SER A 97 2.87 -8.46 -9.84
CA SER A 97 2.20 -9.76 -10.07
C SER A 97 2.14 -10.67 -8.84
N ASN A 98 3.05 -10.45 -7.86
CA ASN A 98 3.09 -11.20 -6.61
C ASN A 98 2.58 -10.38 -5.40
N ALA A 99 1.98 -9.22 -5.65
CA ALA A 99 1.48 -8.34 -4.60
C ALA A 99 0.02 -8.59 -4.24
N LEU A 100 -0.34 -8.22 -3.02
CA LEU A 100 -1.69 -8.02 -2.54
C LEU A 100 -1.90 -6.54 -2.24
N ALA A 101 -3.00 -5.99 -2.76
CA ALA A 101 -3.42 -4.63 -2.44
C ALA A 101 -4.01 -4.61 -1.03
N TYR A 102 -3.36 -3.86 -0.13
CA TYR A 102 -3.86 -3.73 1.23
C TYR A 102 -5.03 -2.72 1.29
N PRO A 103 -6.21 -3.10 1.80
CA PRO A 103 -7.33 -2.17 1.91
C PRO A 103 -7.03 -1.01 2.84
N ALA A 104 -7.79 0.07 2.67
CA ALA A 104 -7.89 1.08 3.71
C ALA A 104 -8.47 0.43 4.97
N VAL A 105 -7.72 0.49 6.06
CA VAL A 105 -8.12 0.03 7.39
C VAL A 105 -7.97 1.18 8.37
N PRO A 106 -8.77 1.25 9.45
CA PRO A 106 -8.75 2.37 10.39
C PRO A 106 -7.57 2.31 11.38
N THR A 107 -6.43 1.74 11.00
CA THR A 107 -5.28 1.48 11.89
C THR A 107 -4.76 2.75 12.58
N GLY A 108 -4.77 3.90 11.90
CA GLY A 108 -4.38 5.18 12.51
C GLY A 108 -5.32 5.67 13.63
N GLN A 109 -6.57 5.19 13.63
CA GLN A 109 -7.60 5.54 14.61
C GLN A 109 -7.63 4.58 15.79
N ILE A 110 -7.25 3.31 15.58
CA ILE A 110 -7.17 2.30 16.64
C ILE A 110 -6.04 2.67 17.61
N LYS A 111 -6.39 3.02 18.84
CA LYS A 111 -5.44 3.30 19.92
C LYS A 111 -5.43 2.15 20.90
N ILE A 112 -4.28 1.51 21.07
CA ILE A 112 -4.06 0.47 22.07
C ILE A 112 -3.13 0.98 23.16
N GLU A 113 -3.29 0.47 24.37
CA GLU A 113 -2.33 0.69 25.45
C GLU A 113 -1.22 -0.37 25.37
N GLY A 114 0.02 0.06 25.58
CA GLY A 114 1.20 -0.80 25.51
C GLY A 114 1.83 -0.85 24.13
N GLU A 115 2.42 -2.00 23.81
CA GLU A 115 3.23 -2.19 22.59
C GLU A 115 2.36 -2.32 21.34
N ASP A 116 2.77 -1.62 20.29
CA ASP A 116 2.21 -1.74 18.95
C ASP A 116 2.89 -2.87 18.15
N LEU A 117 2.50 -3.05 16.90
CA LEU A 117 3.08 -4.06 16.01
C LEU A 117 4.61 -4.01 15.99
N ARG A 118 5.19 -2.80 15.97
CA ARG A 118 6.65 -2.63 15.93
C ARG A 118 7.26 -3.10 17.25
N GLY A 119 6.69 -2.70 18.37
CA GLY A 119 7.11 -3.15 19.70
C GLY A 119 7.07 -4.67 19.83
N VAL A 120 5.95 -5.29 19.45
CA VAL A 120 5.76 -6.75 19.47
C VAL A 120 6.78 -7.47 18.59
N VAL A 121 6.99 -7.01 17.36
CA VAL A 121 8.01 -7.60 16.46
C VAL A 121 9.41 -7.51 17.07
N LEU A 122 9.78 -6.38 17.67
CA LEU A 122 11.08 -6.23 18.34
C LEU A 122 11.23 -7.20 19.52
N GLN A 123 10.17 -7.42 20.30
CA GLN A 123 10.18 -8.38 21.40
C GLN A 123 10.32 -9.82 20.90
N ILE A 124 9.66 -10.17 19.79
CA ILE A 124 9.80 -11.48 19.14
C ILE A 124 11.24 -11.68 18.67
N LEU A 125 11.78 -10.72 17.92
CA LEU A 125 13.16 -10.79 17.42
C LEU A 125 14.20 -10.84 18.54
N SER A 126 13.89 -10.23 19.68
CA SER A 126 14.76 -10.25 20.87
C SER A 126 14.57 -11.50 21.74
N GLY A 127 13.65 -12.41 21.38
CA GLY A 127 13.36 -13.63 22.13
C GLY A 127 12.63 -13.41 23.46
N VAL A 128 12.07 -12.22 23.68
CA VAL A 128 11.29 -11.88 24.90
C VAL A 128 9.94 -12.60 24.91
N VAL A 129 9.34 -12.75 23.73
CA VAL A 129 8.06 -13.44 23.53
C VAL A 129 8.12 -14.30 22.27
N SER A 130 7.40 -15.43 22.25
CA SER A 130 7.23 -16.21 21.02
C SER A 130 6.36 -15.46 20.01
N ALA A 131 6.57 -15.71 18.71
CA ALA A 131 5.75 -15.12 17.64
C ALA A 131 4.25 -15.36 17.85
N GLU A 132 3.85 -16.60 18.15
CA GLU A 132 2.44 -16.97 18.40
C GLU A 132 1.82 -16.10 19.50
N LYS A 133 2.40 -16.13 20.70
CA LYS A 133 1.94 -15.31 21.83
C LYS A 133 1.92 -13.80 21.52
N GLY A 134 3.00 -13.28 20.92
CA GLY A 134 3.11 -11.85 20.63
C GLY A 134 2.01 -11.36 19.69
N PHE A 135 1.74 -12.11 18.62
CA PHE A 135 0.68 -11.75 17.67
C PHE A 135 -0.73 -11.99 18.21
N THR A 136 -0.98 -13.09 18.94
CA THR A 136 -2.29 -13.33 19.56
C THR A 136 -2.67 -12.22 20.54
N GLU A 137 -1.76 -11.82 21.43
CA GLU A 137 -2.04 -10.73 22.37
C GLU A 137 -2.26 -9.39 21.67
N LEU A 138 -1.55 -9.13 20.56
CA LEU A 138 -1.73 -7.91 19.78
C LEU A 138 -3.12 -7.90 19.12
N ASP A 139 -3.53 -9.01 18.51
CA ASP A 139 -4.84 -9.16 17.88
C ASP A 139 -5.98 -8.95 18.87
N GLU A 140 -5.90 -9.55 20.05
CA GLU A 140 -6.91 -9.38 21.11
C GLU A 140 -7.04 -7.91 21.52
N LYS A 141 -5.91 -7.20 21.72
CA LYS A 141 -5.90 -5.78 22.10
C LYS A 141 -6.46 -4.89 20.99
N MET A 142 -6.06 -5.13 19.74
CA MET A 142 -6.55 -4.37 18.60
C MET A 142 -8.05 -4.56 18.40
N ASN A 143 -8.53 -5.80 18.48
CA ASN A 143 -9.96 -6.12 18.35
C ASN A 143 -10.78 -5.52 19.49
N ALA A 144 -10.30 -5.57 20.74
CA ALA A 144 -10.97 -4.96 21.87
C ALA A 144 -11.05 -3.42 21.73
N SER A 145 -9.96 -2.78 21.27
CA SER A 145 -9.94 -1.34 21.03
C SER A 145 -10.90 -0.93 19.90
N LEU A 146 -10.87 -1.64 18.77
CA LEU A 146 -11.78 -1.41 17.66
C LEU A 146 -13.25 -1.55 18.08
N LYS A 147 -13.58 -2.62 18.81
CA LYS A 147 -14.93 -2.83 19.34
C LYS A 147 -15.39 -1.65 20.21
N LYS A 148 -14.53 -1.18 21.12
CA LYS A 148 -14.82 -0.03 21.98
C LYS A 148 -15.03 1.25 21.16
N MET A 149 -14.24 1.48 20.11
CA MET A 149 -14.43 2.63 19.23
C MET A 149 -15.78 2.60 18.52
N VAL A 150 -16.19 1.44 18.00
CA VAL A 150 -17.50 1.26 17.34
C VAL A 150 -18.63 1.49 18.34
N GLU A 151 -18.54 0.96 19.56
CA GLU A 151 -19.49 1.22 20.65
C GLU A 151 -19.57 2.71 21.03
N GLN A 152 -18.50 3.47 20.80
CA GLN A 152 -18.42 4.92 21.02
C GLN A 152 -18.84 5.77 19.81
N GLY A 153 -19.32 5.14 18.73
CA GLY A 153 -19.87 5.83 17.56
C GLY A 153 -18.89 5.98 16.39
N PHE A 154 -17.78 5.25 16.36
CA PHE A 154 -16.94 5.16 15.16
C PHE A 154 -17.68 4.41 14.04
N GLU A 155 -17.84 5.04 12.88
CA GLU A 155 -18.44 4.43 11.69
C GLU A 155 -17.45 3.46 11.03
N ILE A 156 -17.72 2.16 11.16
CA ILE A 156 -16.85 1.08 10.68
C ILE A 156 -17.23 0.62 9.27
N GLU A 157 -18.47 0.87 8.87
CA GLU A 157 -19.06 0.47 7.60
C GLU A 157 -18.20 0.87 6.38
N PRO A 158 -17.57 2.07 6.32
CA PRO A 158 -16.70 2.42 5.21
C PRO A 158 -15.46 1.54 5.03
N TYR A 159 -15.09 0.75 6.05
CA TYR A 159 -13.91 -0.11 6.06
C TYR A 159 -14.26 -1.60 5.88
N ILE A 160 -15.55 -1.95 5.79
CA ILE A 160 -16.01 -3.33 5.61
C ILE A 160 -16.29 -3.55 4.12
N HIS A 161 -15.44 -4.35 3.48
CA HIS A 161 -15.54 -4.65 2.05
C HIS A 161 -15.66 -6.17 1.83
N PRO A 162 -16.88 -6.74 1.88
CA PRO A 162 -17.08 -8.20 1.83
C PRO A 162 -16.64 -8.81 0.50
N ASP A 163 -16.71 -8.05 -0.58
CA ASP A 163 -16.39 -8.49 -1.93
C ASP A 163 -15.03 -7.95 -2.43
N LEU A 164 -14.18 -7.43 -1.53
CA LEU A 164 -12.90 -6.87 -1.94
C LEU A 164 -11.95 -7.96 -2.43
N ASP A 165 -11.67 -7.93 -3.73
CA ASP A 165 -10.57 -8.67 -4.33
C ASP A 165 -9.27 -7.90 -4.10
N THR A 166 -8.41 -8.43 -3.24
CA THR A 166 -7.07 -7.86 -2.96
C THR A 166 -6.02 -8.36 -3.94
N SER A 167 -6.38 -9.25 -4.88
CA SER A 167 -5.47 -9.69 -5.93
C SER A 167 -5.21 -8.56 -6.92
N VAL A 168 -3.94 -8.36 -7.22
CA VAL A 168 -3.51 -7.48 -8.31
C VAL A 168 -3.58 -8.28 -9.60
N LYS A 169 -4.29 -7.75 -10.60
CA LYS A 169 -4.53 -8.39 -11.91
C LYS A 169 -3.98 -7.59 -13.07
#